data_AF-A0A926USS0-F1
#
_entry.id   AF-A0A926USS0-F1
#
_cell.length_a   1.000
_cell.length_b   1.000
_cell.length_c   1.000
_cell.angle_alpha   90.00
_cell.angle_beta   90.00
_cell.angle_gamma   90.00
#
_symmetry.space_group_name_H-M   'P 1'
#
loop_
_entity.id
_entity.type
_entity.pdbx_description
1 polymer ?
#
loop_
_entity_poly.entity_id
_entity_poly.type
_entity_poly.pdbx_seq_one_letter_code
_entity_poly.pdbx_strand_id
1 'polypeptide(L)' 'MKQITPLGSVLKEELQEAISDAYGVALSGVAAEAFGGCYTVTQLAAMVDLDRIINQAIALVSNN' A
#
# COMPACT_ATOMS: atom_id res chain seq x y z
N MET A 1 -27.59 16.72 2.13
CA MET A 1 -27.42 15.95 3.39
C MET A 1 -26.01 15.40 3.39
N LYS A 2 -25.15 15.77 4.35
CA LYS A 2 -23.80 15.19 4.45
C LYS A 2 -23.95 13.82 5.09
N GLN A 3 -23.56 12.76 4.38
CA GLN A 3 -23.54 11.41 4.94
C GLN A 3 -22.56 11.42 6.12
N ILE A 4 -23.02 11.01 7.29
CA ILE A 4 -22.16 10.83 8.46
C ILE A 4 -21.49 9.49 8.27
N THR A 5 -20.28 9.51 7.72
CA THR A 5 -19.42 8.34 7.63
C THR A 5 -19.06 7.90 9.06
N PRO A 6 -19.32 6.64 9.46
CA PRO A 6 -18.95 6.16 10.77
C PRO A 6 -17.45 6.36 11.03
N LEU A 7 -17.07 6.83 12.21
CA LEU A 7 -15.66 7.08 12.57
C LEU A 7 -14.75 5.87 12.31
N GLY A 8 -15.30 4.65 12.45
CA GLY A 8 -14.57 3.41 12.17
C GLY A 8 -14.28 3.14 10.68
N SER A 9 -15.08 3.65 9.73
CA SER A 9 -14.77 3.48 8.30
C SER A 9 -13.76 4.50 7.80
N VAL A 10 -13.75 5.71 8.37
CA VAL A 10 -12.70 6.72 8.11
C VAL A 10 -11.33 6.18 8.52
N LEU A 11 -11.22 5.56 9.71
CA LEU A 11 -9.95 4.97 10.16
C LEU A 11 -9.44 3.85 9.23
N LYS A 12 -10.34 3.06 8.65
CA LYS A 12 -9.98 2.00 7.70
C LYS A 12 -9.46 2.57 6.38
N GLU A 13 -10.11 3.61 5.86
CA GLU A 13 -9.70 4.29 4.63
C GLU A 13 -8.32 4.95 4.80
N GLU A 14 -8.10 5.67 5.90
CA GLU A 14 -6.81 6.30 6.24
C GLU A 14 -5.70 5.26 6.41
N LEU A 15 -5.99 4.11 7.04
CA LEU A 15 -5.03 3.02 7.16
C LEU A 15 -4.67 2.43 5.79
N GLN A 16 -5.66 2.26 4.92
CA GLN A 16 -5.44 1.75 3.58
C GLN A 16 -4.60 2.73 2.73
N GLU A 17 -4.86 4.03 2.84
CA GLU A 17 -4.09 5.09 2.17
C GLU A 17 -2.64 5.09 2.66
N ALA A 18 -2.42 5.11 3.98
CA ALA A 18 -1.07 5.09 4.56
C ALA A 18 -0.25 3.86 4.13
N ILE A 19 -0.89 2.69 4.03
CA ILE A 19 -0.24 1.46 3.55
C ILE A 19 0.06 1.55 2.05
N SER A 20 -0.84 2.13 1.26
CA SER A 20 -0.65 2.30 -0.20
C SER A 20 0.52 3.25 -0.50
N ASP A 21 0.64 4.33 0.27
CA ASP A 21 1.76 5.27 0.14
C ASP A 21 3.09 4.62 0.53
N ALA A 22 3.12 3.89 1.66
CA ALA A 22 4.29 3.14 2.08
C ALA A 22 4.73 2.10 1.03
N TYR A 23 3.76 1.42 0.39
CA TYR A 23 4.04 0.51 -0.71
C TYR A 23 4.69 1.23 -1.91
N GLY A 24 4.21 2.40 -2.30
CA GLY A 24 4.80 3.20 -3.39
C GLY A 24 6.25 3.62 -3.12
N VAL A 25 6.54 4.02 -1.88
CA VAL A 25 7.90 4.34 -1.42
C VAL A 25 8.80 3.11 -1.49
N ALA A 26 8.32 1.97 -0.99
CA ALA A 26 9.07 0.71 -1.02
C ALA A 26 9.39 0.27 -2.46
N LEU A 27 8.42 0.36 -3.38
CA LEU A 27 8.60 -0.03 -4.77
C LEU A 27 9.63 0.88 -5.48
N SER A 28 9.62 2.16 -5.16
CA SER A 28 10.59 3.14 -5.68
C SER A 28 12.00 2.86 -5.17
N GLY A 29 12.15 2.56 -3.87
CA GLY A 29 13.43 2.16 -3.28
C GLY A 29 13.96 0.86 -3.88
N VAL A 30 13.10 -0.14 -4.04
CA VAL A 30 13.46 -1.44 -4.65
C VAL A 30 13.92 -1.27 -6.11
N ALA A 31 13.23 -0.43 -6.89
CA ALA A 31 13.62 -0.12 -8.27
C ALA A 31 15.03 0.48 -8.35
N ALA A 32 15.32 1.48 -7.52
CA ALA A 32 16.59 2.21 -7.56
C ALA A 32 17.75 1.44 -6.91
N GLU A 33 17.52 0.83 -5.75
CA GLU A 33 18.59 0.30 -4.88
C GLU A 33 18.79 -1.20 -5.08
N ALA A 34 17.71 -1.99 -5.03
CA ALA A 34 17.80 -3.44 -5.08
C ALA A 34 18.00 -3.98 -6.50
N PHE A 35 17.32 -3.36 -7.48
CA PHE A 35 17.43 -3.73 -8.89
C PHE A 35 18.31 -2.78 -9.70
N GLY A 36 18.94 -1.78 -9.10
CA GLY A 36 19.88 -0.89 -9.77
C GLY A 36 19.29 -0.15 -10.99
N GLY A 37 17.99 0.10 -11.00
CA GLY A 37 17.27 0.72 -12.12
C GLY A 37 16.96 -0.22 -13.28
N CYS A 38 17.22 -1.53 -13.19
CA CYS A 38 16.90 -2.49 -14.26
C CYS A 38 15.39 -2.63 -14.51
N TYR A 39 14.57 -2.33 -13.52
CA TYR A 39 13.12 -2.33 -13.63
C TYR A 39 12.56 -0.99 -13.14
N THR A 40 11.56 -0.48 -13.85
CA THR A 40 10.77 0.66 -13.39
C THR A 40 9.80 0.24 -12.28
N VAL A 41 9.32 1.23 -11.52
CA VAL A 41 8.24 1.07 -10.53
C VAL A 41 7.05 0.33 -11.15
N THR A 42 6.60 0.72 -12.34
CA THR A 42 5.48 0.06 -13.03
C THR A 42 5.76 -1.39 -13.40
N GLN A 43 6.99 -1.72 -13.81
CA GLN A 43 7.38 -3.09 -14.14
C GLN A 43 7.39 -3.98 -12.89
N LEU A 44 7.94 -3.48 -11.77
CA LEU A 44 7.91 -4.20 -10.51
C LEU A 44 6.48 -4.36 -9.97
N ALA A 45 5.64 -3.33 -10.10
CA ALA A 45 4.23 -3.39 -9.70
C ALA A 45 3.47 -4.50 -10.43
N ALA A 46 3.80 -4.74 -11.70
CA ALA A 46 3.20 -5.81 -12.50
C ALA A 46 3.71 -7.22 -12.14
N MET A 47 4.79 -7.33 -11.35
CA MET A 47 5.36 -8.62 -10.92
C MET A 47 4.78 -9.12 -9.59
N VAL A 48 4.03 -8.29 -8.89
CA VAL A 48 3.54 -8.58 -7.54
C VAL A 48 2.03 -8.36 -7.46
N ASP A 49 1.41 -9.09 -6.55
CA ASP A 49 -0.02 -8.95 -6.25
C ASP A 49 -0.21 -7.82 -5.22
N LEU A 50 -0.49 -6.61 -5.73
CA LEU A 50 -0.70 -5.40 -4.93
C LEU A 50 -1.80 -5.59 -3.90
N ASP A 51 -2.96 -6.06 -4.35
CA ASP A 51 -4.15 -6.21 -3.50
C ASP A 51 -3.87 -7.20 -2.37
N ARG A 52 -3.17 -8.30 -2.66
CA ARG A 52 -2.76 -9.25 -1.63
C ARG A 52 -1.81 -8.64 -0.61
N ILE A 53 -0.81 -7.87 -1.06
CA ILE A 53 0.18 -7.24 -0.18
C ILE A 53 -0.49 -6.21 0.75
N ILE A 54 -1.35 -5.34 0.21
CA ILE A 54 -2.07 -4.33 1.00
C ILE A 54 -2.98 -5.01 2.02
N ASN A 55 -3.76 -6.02 1.61
CA ASN A 55 -4.65 -6.74 2.52
C ASN A 55 -3.88 -7.47 3.64
N GLN A 56 -2.71 -8.04 3.34
CA GLN A 56 -1.84 -8.64 4.34
C GLN A 56 -1.29 -7.60 5.33
N ALA A 57 -0.86 -6.43 4.84
CA ALA A 57 -0.38 -5.35 5.70
C ALA A 57 -1.49 -4.82 6.62
N ILE A 58 -2.71 -4.60 6.10
CA ILE A 58 -3.87 -4.19 6.91
C ILE A 58 -4.15 -5.25 7.99
N ALA A 59 -4.16 -6.53 7.62
CA ALA A 59 -4.40 -7.62 8.58
C ALA A 59 -3.33 -7.67 9.68
N LEU A 60 -2.05 -7.44 9.36
CA LEU A 60 -0.96 -7.41 10.34
C LEU A 60 -1.09 -6.24 11.33
N VAL A 61 -1.46 -5.06 10.84
CA VAL A 61 -1.65 -3.88 11.69
C VAL A 61 -2.92 -4.01 12.55
N SER A 62 -3.98 -4.61 12.01
CA SER A 62 -5.28 -4.72 12.69
C SER A 62 -5.37 -5.89 13.69
N ASN A 63 -4.46 -6.87 13.62
CA ASN A 63 -4.41 -8.02 14.53
C ASN A 63 -3.44 -7.83 15.72
N ASN A 64 -3.07 -6.58 16.04
CA ASN A 64 -2.35 -6.22 17.27
C ASN A 64 -3.24 -5.43 18.22
#